data_AF-A0A0D1L0Q8-F1
#
_entry.id   AF-A0A0D1L0Q8-F1
#
_cell.length_a   1.000
_cell.length_b   1.000
_cell.length_c   1.000
_cell.angle_alpha   90.00
_cell.angle_beta   90.00
_cell.angle_gamma   90.00
#
_symmetry.space_group_name_H-M   'P 1'
#
loop_
_entity.id
_entity.type
_entity.pdbx_description
1 polymer ?
#
loop_
_entity_poly.entity_id
_entity_poly.type
_entity_poly.pdbx_seq_one_letter_code
_entity_poly.pdbx_strand_id
1 'polypeptide(L)'
;MTDVHTALAPFRVDDAAFDDWIDLKADTIENELPSLGALPGPAALLGGLVEEATTIGPLVGDRRVEIQLIVADDPPGPGYVLIVRPRGNPALPGLTTGWTHLTFPDPEDEPRDALWRYLTTICDQANQLLTDPRKVLP
;
A
#
# COMPACT_ATOMS: atom_id res chain seq x y z
N MET A 1 29.04 7.80 22.15
CA MET A 1 28.83 7.99 20.70
C MET A 1 27.33 8.02 20.51
N THR A 2 26.76 9.22 20.37
CA THR A 2 25.31 9.42 20.38
C THR A 2 24.74 8.79 19.11
N ASP A 3 23.97 7.71 19.28
CA ASP A 3 23.22 7.09 18.21
C ASP A 3 22.14 8.10 17.76
N VAL A 4 22.43 8.82 16.69
CA VAL A 4 21.41 9.64 16.04
C VAL A 4 20.57 8.65 15.27
N HIS A 5 19.52 8.12 15.92
CA HIS A 5 18.45 7.40 15.24
C HIS A 5 17.92 8.31 14.14
N THR A 6 18.45 8.15 12.92
CA THR A 6 18.02 8.95 11.78
C THR A 6 16.58 8.55 11.51
N ALA A 7 15.68 9.53 11.56
CA ALA A 7 14.25 9.34 11.32
C ALA A 7 14.04 8.55 10.02
N LEU A 8 13.06 7.63 10.04
CA LEU A 8 12.70 6.86 8.85
C LEU A 8 12.17 7.81 7.78
N ALA A 9 12.67 7.68 6.54
CA ALA A 9 12.07 8.37 5.41
C ALA A 9 10.61 7.90 5.23
N PRO A 10 9.64 8.82 5.08
CA PRO A 10 8.24 8.44 4.95
C PRO A 10 7.99 7.71 3.63
N PHE A 11 6.97 6.87 3.63
CA PHE A 11 6.42 6.29 2.42
C PHE A 11 5.74 7.36 1.57
N ARG A 12 5.89 7.29 0.26
CA ARG A 12 5.18 8.15 -0.70
C ARG A 12 5.05 7.44 -2.03
N VAL A 13 4.14 7.93 -2.85
CA VAL A 13 4.14 7.63 -4.27
C VAL A 13 5.20 8.52 -4.94
N ASP A 14 6.06 7.94 -5.77
CA ASP A 14 6.95 8.70 -6.64
C ASP A 14 6.20 9.05 -7.92
N ASP A 15 5.91 10.34 -8.12
CA ASP A 15 5.09 10.83 -9.23
C ASP A 15 5.60 10.37 -10.61
N ALA A 16 6.91 10.46 -10.85
CA ALA A 16 7.49 10.13 -12.15
C ALA A 16 7.46 8.63 -12.41
N ALA A 17 7.85 7.82 -11.41
CA ALA A 17 7.76 6.37 -11.54
C ALA A 17 6.31 5.88 -11.66
N PHE A 18 5.37 6.58 -11.02
CA PHE A 18 3.95 6.29 -11.14
C PHE A 18 3.43 6.57 -12.56
N ASP A 19 3.75 7.73 -13.13
CA ASP A 19 3.33 8.06 -14.50
C ASP A 19 3.91 7.07 -15.52
N ASP A 20 5.20 6.73 -15.41
CA ASP A 20 5.84 5.71 -16.26
C ASP A 20 5.15 4.34 -16.12
N TRP A 21 4.73 3.97 -14.90
CA TRP A 21 4.04 2.70 -14.65
C TRP A 21 2.61 2.68 -15.18
N ILE A 22 1.87 3.80 -15.07
CA ILE A 22 0.53 3.95 -15.64
C ILE A 22 0.56 3.86 -17.16
N ASP A 23 1.54 4.48 -17.81
CA ASP A 23 1.69 4.41 -19.27
C ASP A 23 1.88 2.95 -19.74
N LEU A 24 2.59 2.12 -18.97
CA LEU A 24 2.75 0.69 -19.26
C LEU A 24 1.46 -0.11 -19.05
N LYS A 25 0.53 0.38 -18.23
CA LYS A 25 -0.73 -0.27 -17.86
C LYS A 25 -1.97 0.35 -18.52
N ALA A 26 -1.81 1.29 -19.44
CA ALA A 26 -2.92 2.07 -20.00
C ALA A 26 -4.09 1.21 -20.49
N ASP A 27 -3.80 0.03 -21.08
CA ASP A 27 -4.80 -0.89 -21.62
C ASP A 27 -5.39 -1.87 -20.58
N THR A 28 -4.77 -2.01 -19.40
CA THR A 28 -5.14 -3.05 -18.41
C THR A 28 -5.62 -2.49 -17.08
N ILE A 29 -5.27 -1.24 -16.74
CA ILE A 29 -5.48 -0.69 -15.40
C ILE A 29 -6.95 -0.73 -14.94
N GLU A 30 -7.90 -0.49 -15.84
CA GLU A 30 -9.33 -0.53 -15.53
C GLU A 30 -9.76 -1.91 -14.98
N ASN A 31 -9.19 -3.00 -15.54
CA ASN A 31 -9.49 -4.37 -15.12
C ASN A 31 -8.71 -4.80 -13.87
N GLU A 32 -7.68 -4.05 -13.49
CA GLU A 32 -6.83 -4.34 -12.34
C GLU A 32 -7.28 -3.58 -11.08
N LEU A 33 -8.17 -2.59 -11.22
CA LEU A 33 -8.70 -1.85 -10.09
C LEU A 33 -9.73 -2.67 -9.29
N PRO A 34 -9.71 -2.57 -7.94
CA PRO A 34 -10.73 -3.18 -7.12
C PRO A 34 -12.13 -2.71 -7.49
N SER A 35 -13.01 -3.67 -7.80
CA SER A 35 -14.43 -3.42 -8.05
C SER A 35 -15.29 -4.54 -7.46
N LEU A 36 -16.57 -4.24 -7.24
CA LEU A 36 -17.51 -5.22 -6.72
C LEU A 36 -17.64 -6.42 -7.67
N GLY A 37 -17.40 -7.62 -7.14
CA GLY A 37 -17.51 -8.87 -7.92
C GLY A 37 -16.31 -9.17 -8.81
N ALA A 38 -15.22 -8.39 -8.74
CA ALA A 38 -13.99 -8.67 -9.47
C ALA A 38 -13.37 -10.02 -9.05
N LEU A 39 -12.69 -10.68 -10.00
CA LEU A 39 -11.90 -11.89 -9.76
C LEU A 39 -10.40 -11.57 -9.92
N PRO A 40 -9.49 -12.11 -9.08
CA PRO A 40 -9.71 -13.15 -8.05
C PRO A 40 -10.44 -12.66 -6.79
N GLY A 41 -10.58 -11.34 -6.63
CA GLY A 41 -11.26 -10.68 -5.54
C GLY A 41 -10.78 -9.23 -5.44
N PRO A 42 -11.62 -8.27 -5.03
CA PRO A 42 -11.20 -6.87 -5.00
C PRO A 42 -10.05 -6.58 -4.02
N ALA A 43 -10.01 -7.23 -2.86
CA ALA A 43 -8.90 -7.06 -1.92
C ALA A 43 -7.61 -7.68 -2.48
N ALA A 44 -7.71 -8.82 -3.18
CA ALA A 44 -6.59 -9.43 -3.87
C ALA A 44 -6.02 -8.54 -4.98
N LEU A 45 -6.88 -7.85 -5.75
CA LEU A 45 -6.45 -6.87 -6.75
C LEU A 45 -5.66 -5.71 -6.13
N LEU A 46 -6.16 -5.13 -5.03
CA LEU A 46 -5.40 -4.09 -4.31
C LEU A 46 -4.04 -4.62 -3.81
N GLY A 47 -4.02 -5.83 -3.26
CA GLY A 47 -2.79 -6.48 -2.81
C GLY A 47 -1.76 -6.59 -3.92
N GLY A 48 -2.18 -7.06 -5.10
CA GLY A 48 -1.33 -7.17 -6.28
C GLY A 48 -0.79 -5.82 -6.76
N LEU A 49 -1.65 -4.79 -6.82
CA LEU A 49 -1.24 -3.43 -7.21
C LEU A 49 -0.19 -2.86 -6.25
N VAL A 50 -0.33 -3.05 -4.94
CA VAL A 50 0.64 -2.55 -3.95
C VAL A 50 1.95 -3.32 -4.00
N GLU A 51 1.89 -4.64 -4.17
CA GLU A 51 3.08 -5.48 -4.36
C GLU A 51 3.86 -5.07 -5.62
N GLU A 52 3.14 -4.88 -6.73
CA GLU A 52 3.71 -4.44 -7.99
C GLU A 52 4.32 -3.03 -7.88
N ALA A 53 3.59 -2.07 -7.32
CA ALA A 53 4.08 -0.70 -7.10
C ALA A 53 5.33 -0.65 -6.22
N THR A 54 5.41 -1.52 -5.21
CA THR A 54 6.61 -1.65 -4.35
C THR A 54 7.80 -2.26 -5.08
N THR A 55 7.52 -3.17 -6.03
CA THR A 55 8.55 -3.89 -6.78
C THR A 55 9.12 -3.07 -7.93
N ILE A 56 8.26 -2.36 -8.66
CA ILE A 56 8.62 -1.60 -9.86
C ILE A 56 9.12 -0.19 -9.50
N GLY A 57 8.68 0.38 -8.37
CA GLY A 57 9.18 1.66 -7.87
C GLY A 57 8.18 2.80 -7.68
N PRO A 58 6.91 2.78 -8.15
CA PRO A 58 5.95 3.84 -7.82
C PRO A 58 5.74 4.05 -6.32
N LEU A 59 5.83 3.00 -5.50
CA LEU A 59 5.72 3.12 -4.04
C LEU A 59 7.12 3.07 -3.41
N VAL A 60 7.56 4.18 -2.83
CA VAL A 60 8.90 4.33 -2.23
C VAL A 60 8.82 4.66 -0.75
N GLY A 61 9.87 4.34 0.01
CA GLY A 61 9.99 4.63 1.44
C GLY A 61 11.39 4.34 1.98
N ASP A 62 11.57 4.39 3.30
CA ASP A 62 12.88 4.05 3.89
C ASP A 62 13.27 2.60 3.61
N ARG A 63 14.51 2.39 3.13
CA ARG A 63 15.06 1.07 2.82
C ARG A 63 15.09 0.09 4.00
N ARG A 64 14.99 0.58 5.24
CA ARG A 64 14.99 -0.24 6.46
C ARG A 64 13.65 -0.93 6.71
N VAL A 65 12.55 -0.41 6.13
CA VAL A 65 11.19 -0.93 6.34
C VAL A 65 10.50 -1.22 5.02
N GLU A 66 9.43 -2.01 5.09
CA GLU A 66 8.57 -2.36 3.97
C GLU A 66 7.09 -2.35 4.38
N ILE A 67 6.22 -2.12 3.40
CA ILE A 67 4.78 -2.27 3.53
C ILE A 67 4.40 -3.68 3.07
N GLN A 68 3.52 -4.32 3.83
CA GLN A 68 2.85 -5.53 3.44
C GLN A 68 1.35 -5.39 3.72
N LEU A 69 0.52 -5.94 2.82
CA LEU A 69 -0.91 -6.08 3.05
C LEU A 69 -1.26 -7.54 3.30
N ILE A 70 -2.04 -7.79 4.35
CA ILE A 70 -2.82 -9.03 4.47
C ILE A 70 -4.22 -8.70 3.96
N VAL A 71 -4.58 -9.26 2.82
CA VAL A 71 -5.85 -8.99 2.14
C VAL A 71 -6.83 -10.14 2.34
N ALA A 72 -8.11 -9.82 2.42
CA ALA A 72 -9.18 -10.80 2.48
C ALA A 72 -10.48 -10.22 1.89
N ASP A 73 -11.23 -11.08 1.20
CA ASP A 73 -12.52 -10.75 0.56
C ASP A 73 -13.73 -11.31 1.32
N ASP A 74 -13.49 -12.23 2.26
CA ASP A 74 -14.49 -12.88 3.10
C ASP A 74 -14.87 -12.00 4.34
N PRO A 75 -15.91 -12.38 5.13
CA PRO A 75 -16.40 -11.53 6.22
C PRO A 75 -15.28 -10.99 7.13
N PRO A 76 -15.26 -9.67 7.40
CA PRO A 76 -16.37 -8.72 7.33
C PRO A 76 -16.60 -8.05 5.96
N GLY A 77 -16.03 -8.59 4.89
CA GLY A 77 -16.11 -8.10 3.52
C GLY A 77 -14.73 -7.68 3.01
N PRO A 78 -14.58 -7.25 1.75
CA PRO A 78 -13.28 -6.91 1.19
C PRO A 78 -12.51 -5.85 1.98
N GLY A 79 -11.23 -6.11 2.21
CA GLY A 79 -10.38 -5.22 2.98
C GLY A 79 -8.99 -5.77 3.21
N TYR A 80 -8.25 -5.10 4.08
CA TYR A 80 -6.87 -5.42 4.35
C TYR A 80 -6.42 -5.02 5.76
N VAL A 81 -5.37 -5.66 6.23
CA VAL A 81 -4.53 -5.18 7.33
C VAL A 81 -3.22 -4.69 6.73
N LEU A 82 -2.92 -3.40 6.92
CA LEU A 82 -1.63 -2.83 6.54
C LEU A 82 -0.60 -3.11 7.63
N ILE A 83 0.58 -3.54 7.22
CA ILE A 83 1.70 -3.83 8.12
C ILE A 83 2.95 -3.09 7.65
N VAL A 84 3.58 -2.33 8.55
CA VAL A 84 4.92 -1.77 8.35
C VAL A 84 5.89 -2.55 9.21
N ARG A 85 6.94 -3.11 8.62
CA ARG A 85 7.91 -3.96 9.34
C ARG A 85 9.34 -3.78 8.80
N PRO A 86 10.37 -4.25 9.52
CA PRO A 86 11.73 -4.25 9.02
C PRO A 86 11.85 -5.06 7.73
N ARG A 87 12.46 -4.46 6.71
CA ARG A 87 12.58 -5.04 5.38
C ARG A 87 13.32 -6.38 5.42
N GLY A 88 12.80 -7.38 4.70
CA GLY A 88 13.44 -8.71 4.59
C GLY A 88 13.43 -9.54 5.87
N ASN A 89 12.68 -9.15 6.89
CA ASN A 89 12.59 -9.85 8.18
C ASN A 89 11.13 -10.16 8.55
N PRO A 90 10.47 -11.08 7.83
CA PRO A 90 9.03 -11.36 8.03
C PRO A 90 8.70 -11.94 9.40
N ALA A 91 9.68 -12.50 10.11
CA ALA A 91 9.54 -13.04 11.46
C ALA A 91 9.51 -11.97 12.57
N LEU A 92 9.94 -10.73 12.26
CA LEU A 92 9.89 -9.63 13.23
C LEU A 92 8.47 -9.03 13.29
N PRO A 93 8.04 -8.57 14.48
CA PRO A 93 6.75 -7.91 14.60
C PRO A 93 6.72 -6.61 13.79
N GLY A 94 5.57 -6.35 13.16
CA GLY A 94 5.30 -5.11 12.43
C GLY A 94 4.23 -4.27 13.10
N LEU A 95 4.21 -2.98 12.79
CA LEU A 95 3.12 -2.07 13.17
C LEU A 95 1.93 -2.29 12.24
N THR A 96 0.70 -2.28 12.78
CA THR A 96 -0.49 -2.55 11.97
C THR A 96 -1.62 -1.55 12.20
N THR A 97 -2.47 -1.32 11.19
CA THR A 97 -3.66 -0.44 11.26
C THR A 97 -4.91 -1.11 11.84
N GLY A 98 -4.87 -2.43 12.07
CA GLY A 98 -6.10 -3.22 12.25
C GLY A 98 -6.81 -3.45 10.92
N TRP A 99 -8.06 -3.96 10.96
CA TRP A 99 -8.83 -4.21 9.74
C TRP A 99 -9.27 -2.91 9.08
N THR A 100 -9.00 -2.76 7.78
CA THR A 100 -9.43 -1.63 6.94
C THR A 100 -10.36 -2.15 5.87
N HIS A 101 -11.59 -1.65 5.84
CA HIS A 101 -12.53 -1.97 4.77
C HIS A 101 -12.10 -1.31 3.46
N LEU A 102 -12.20 -2.07 2.37
CA LEU A 102 -11.91 -1.57 1.04
C LEU A 102 -13.04 -0.66 0.55
N THR A 103 -12.67 0.54 0.11
CA THR A 103 -13.54 1.44 -0.63
C THR A 103 -13.30 1.24 -2.11
N PHE A 104 -14.35 1.18 -2.92
CA PHE A 104 -14.25 1.05 -4.38
C PHE A 104 -14.21 2.43 -5.05
N PRO A 105 -13.55 2.57 -6.21
CA PRO A 105 -13.66 3.78 -7.01
C PRO A 105 -15.10 3.94 -7.52
N ASP A 106 -15.50 5.18 -7.75
CA ASP A 106 -16.76 5.45 -8.45
C ASP A 106 -16.61 5.05 -9.93
N PRO A 107 -17.66 4.57 -10.62
CA PRO A 107 -17.55 4.19 -12.04
C PRO A 107 -17.14 5.33 -12.99
N GLU A 108 -17.26 6.58 -12.52
CA GLU A 108 -16.86 7.78 -13.27
C GLU A 108 -15.43 8.24 -12.91
N ASP A 109 -14.77 7.63 -11.91
CA ASP A 109 -13.38 7.94 -11.56
C ASP A 109 -12.45 7.53 -12.70
N GLU A 110 -11.48 8.40 -13.02
CA GLU A 110 -10.40 8.04 -13.93
C GLU A 110 -9.54 6.93 -13.28
N PRO A 111 -9.23 5.82 -13.99
CA PRO A 111 -8.48 4.71 -13.39
C PRO A 111 -7.14 5.11 -12.79
N ARG A 112 -6.45 6.06 -13.43
CA ARG A 112 -5.20 6.65 -12.93
C ARG A 112 -5.40 7.29 -11.55
N ASP A 113 -6.45 8.09 -11.41
CA ASP A 113 -6.74 8.83 -10.16
C ASP A 113 -7.20 7.88 -9.06
N ALA A 114 -7.96 6.84 -9.40
CA ALA A 114 -8.33 5.78 -8.46
C ALA A 114 -7.10 5.04 -7.92
N LEU A 115 -6.17 4.63 -8.78
CA LEU A 115 -4.94 3.97 -8.36
C LEU A 115 -4.07 4.89 -7.51
N TRP A 116 -3.90 6.14 -7.93
CA TRP A 116 -3.17 7.15 -7.16
C TRP A 116 -3.75 7.29 -5.74
N ARG A 117 -5.07 7.37 -5.62
CA ARG A 117 -5.79 7.47 -4.35
C ARG A 117 -5.53 6.26 -3.45
N TYR A 118 -5.52 5.04 -4.01
CA TYR A 118 -5.16 3.85 -3.23
C TYR A 118 -3.73 3.92 -2.70
N LEU A 119 -2.74 4.14 -3.56
CA LEU A 119 -1.33 4.13 -3.13
C LEU A 119 -1.01 5.23 -2.13
N THR A 120 -1.55 6.43 -2.34
CA THR A 120 -1.38 7.55 -1.39
C THR A 120 -2.05 7.26 -0.05
N THR A 121 -3.25 6.68 -0.04
CA THR A 121 -3.92 6.23 1.20
C THR A 121 -3.09 5.20 1.96
N ILE A 122 -2.50 4.23 1.25
CA ILE A 122 -1.61 3.22 1.84
C ILE A 122 -0.35 3.87 2.43
N CYS A 123 0.26 4.82 1.73
CA CYS A 123 1.40 5.57 2.24
C CYS A 123 1.04 6.37 3.50
N ASP A 124 -0.10 7.06 3.50
CA ASP A 124 -0.56 7.86 4.63
C ASP A 124 -0.82 6.98 5.87
N GLN A 125 -1.49 5.85 5.69
CA GLN A 125 -1.70 4.86 6.75
C GLN A 125 -0.38 4.31 7.30
N ALA A 126 0.57 3.97 6.43
CA ALA A 126 1.90 3.51 6.84
C ALA A 126 2.68 4.59 7.62
N ASN A 127 2.62 5.84 7.17
CA ASN A 127 3.28 6.97 7.82
C ASN A 127 2.65 7.30 9.18
N GLN A 128 1.33 7.15 9.32
CA GLN A 128 0.66 7.25 10.62
C GLN A 128 1.17 6.18 11.59
N LEU A 129 1.44 4.96 11.12
CA LEU A 129 2.05 3.92 11.97
C LEU A 129 3.47 4.28 12.39
N LEU A 130 4.30 4.77 11.45
CA LEU A 130 5.69 5.15 11.73
C LEU A 130 5.82 6.33 12.71
N THR A 131 4.80 7.19 12.76
CA THR A 131 4.81 8.41 13.58
C THR A 131 3.99 8.30 14.87
N ASP A 132 3.23 7.21 15.07
CA ASP A 132 2.47 6.98 16.31
C ASP A 132 3.43 6.67 17.47
N PRO A 133 3.59 7.58 18.47
CA PRO A 133 4.55 7.40 19.55
C PRO A 133 4.21 6.22 20.48
N ARG A 134 3.01 5.64 20.36
CA ARG A 134 2.59 4.45 21.13
C ARG A 134 3.01 3.15 20.44
N LYS A 135 3.45 3.21 19.18
CA LYS A 135 3.84 2.07 18.36
C LYS A 135 5.34 2.18 18.08
N VAL A 136 6.09 1.18 18.53
CA VAL A 136 7.55 1.13 18.33
C VAL A 136 7.88 -0.10 17.52
N LEU A 137 8.60 0.11 16.41
CA LEU A 137 9.30 -0.98 15.74
C LEU A 137 10.46 -1.43 16.65
N PRO A 138 10.69 -2.74 16.79
CA PRO A 138 11.77 -3.28 17.62
C PRO A 138 13.16 -2.92 17.08
#